data_AF-A0A100Y8W9-F1
#
_entry.id   AF-A0A100Y8W9-F1
#
_cell.length_a   1.000
_cell.length_b   1.000
_cell.length_c   1.000
_cell.angle_alpha   90.00
_cell.angle_beta   90.00
_cell.angle_gamma   90.00
#
_symmetry.space_group_name_H-M   'P 1'
#
loop_
_entity.id
_entity.type
_entity.pdbx_description
1 polymer ?
#
loop_
_entity_poly.entity_id
_entity_poly.type
_entity_poly.pdbx_seq_one_letter_code
_entity_poly.pdbx_strand_id
1 'polypeptide(L)'
;MPASGPVTRSTLRQQIADALRDEVLAGRLQPGKEFTVKQIAEQYGVSATPVREALVDLSAQGLLDSDQHKGFRVHQFTVGDYRGMVEARALVVDGVLRRDPRHAAHRGGARAATAGAATAAATPPGAVPATPAAAGAGTTVPAPSGTAAASAPAPSPGAATRSCLPAEALGPVRRRAEAAARAARAGDLDILIGYDVRFWRELGGLVANHYIADFLHRLRVQAWVFAVPHLRADPRPGDWLWSGHEELVDAVATGAPARVGAVLDAYNAHALRWADHLERLPAPRPAPPA
;
A
#
# COMPACT_ATOMS: atom_id res chain seq x y z
N MET A 1 20.47 -21.55 15.50
CA MET A 1 21.01 -20.60 14.49
C MET A 1 19.85 -19.73 14.01
N PRO A 2 19.80 -18.43 14.30
CA PRO A 2 18.74 -17.59 13.77
C PRO A 2 18.97 -17.39 12.28
N ALA A 3 17.93 -17.64 11.48
CA ALA A 3 17.96 -17.37 10.04
C ALA A 3 18.05 -15.85 9.83
N SER A 4 19.20 -15.38 9.34
CA SER A 4 19.33 -14.02 8.83
C SER A 4 18.34 -13.84 7.67
N GLY A 5 17.31 -13.01 7.88
CA GLY A 5 16.37 -12.64 6.84
C GLY A 5 17.08 -12.01 5.63
N PRO A 6 16.46 -12.04 4.44
CA PRO A 6 17.10 -11.54 3.22
C PRO A 6 17.48 -10.06 3.37
N VAL A 7 18.79 -9.77 3.22
CA VAL A 7 19.31 -8.40 3.19
C VAL A 7 18.77 -7.72 1.95
N THR A 8 17.82 -6.81 2.13
CA THR A 8 17.27 -6.02 1.02
C THR A 8 18.23 -4.85 0.79
N ARG A 9 19.09 -4.95 -0.23
CA ARG A 9 19.96 -3.82 -0.62
C ARG A 9 19.10 -2.68 -1.16
N SER A 10 18.88 -1.66 -0.35
CA SER A 10 18.27 -0.40 -0.79
C SER A 10 19.29 0.42 -1.58
N THR A 11 18.95 0.83 -2.80
CA THR A 11 19.79 1.72 -3.61
C THR A 11 19.89 3.10 -2.95
N LEU A 12 20.94 3.87 -3.23
CA LEU A 12 21.09 5.24 -2.73
C LEU A 12 19.87 6.11 -3.12
N ARG A 13 19.38 5.94 -4.34
CA ARG A 13 18.13 6.54 -4.84
C ARG A 13 16.95 6.26 -3.92
N GLN A 14 16.72 5.00 -3.55
CA GLN A 14 15.61 4.63 -2.67
C GLN A 14 15.79 5.24 -1.27
N GLN A 15 17.02 5.26 -0.74
CA GLN A 15 17.31 5.89 0.55
C GLN A 15 17.01 7.40 0.52
N ILE A 16 17.36 8.09 -0.56
CA ILE A 16 17.04 9.52 -0.75
C ILE A 16 15.52 9.72 -0.85
N ALA A 17 14.81 8.88 -1.61
CA ALA A 17 13.36 8.98 -1.74
C ALA A 17 12.65 8.76 -0.40
N ASP A 18 13.13 7.81 0.40
CA ASP A 18 12.59 7.52 1.74
C ASP A 18 12.90 8.67 2.72
N ALA A 19 14.11 9.21 2.71
CA ALA A 19 14.49 10.35 3.55
C ALA A 19 13.65 11.60 3.23
N LEU A 20 13.45 11.90 1.95
CA LEU A 20 12.58 13.02 1.53
C LEU A 20 11.13 12.80 1.96
N ARG A 21 10.61 11.58 1.81
CA ARG A 21 9.26 11.25 2.27
C ARG A 21 9.12 11.46 3.78
N ASP A 22 10.13 11.05 4.56
CA ASP A 22 10.16 11.26 6.00
C ASP A 22 10.26 12.76 6.36
N GLU A 23 10.98 13.56 5.58
CA GLU A 23 11.01 15.03 5.75
C GLU A 23 9.66 15.68 5.46
N VAL A 24 8.94 15.23 4.43
CA VAL A 24 7.60 15.73 4.12
C VAL A 24 6.60 15.31 5.20
N LEU A 25 6.62 14.03 5.62
CA LEU A 25 5.74 13.53 6.69
C LEU A 25 6.00 14.21 8.04
N ALA A 26 7.27 14.52 8.34
CA ALA A 26 7.63 15.29 9.53
C ALA A 26 7.33 16.79 9.39
N GLY A 27 6.84 17.25 8.24
CA GLY A 27 6.56 18.66 7.95
C GLY A 27 7.79 19.56 7.86
N ARG A 28 9.00 18.99 7.74
CA ARG A 28 10.25 19.76 7.48
C ARG A 28 10.27 20.29 6.04
N LEU A 29 9.73 19.50 5.11
CA LEU A 29 9.41 19.93 3.76
C LEU A 29 7.89 20.15 3.65
N GLN A 30 7.47 21.41 3.72
CA GLN A 30 6.06 21.78 3.74
C GLN A 30 5.41 21.64 2.35
N PRO A 31 4.11 21.29 2.27
CA PRO A 31 3.35 21.37 1.03
C PRO A 31 3.53 22.73 0.34
N GLY A 32 3.72 22.73 -0.98
CA GLY A 32 3.96 23.93 -1.76
C GLY A 32 5.40 24.44 -1.75
N LYS A 33 6.28 23.92 -0.90
CA LYS A 33 7.70 24.31 -0.89
C LYS A 33 8.39 23.86 -2.17
N GLU A 34 9.01 24.82 -2.86
CA GLU A 34 9.84 24.59 -4.05
C GLU A 34 11.29 24.30 -3.67
N PHE A 35 11.93 23.41 -4.42
CA PHE A 35 13.34 23.08 -4.27
C PHE A 35 13.92 22.47 -5.55
N THR A 36 15.24 22.53 -5.68
CA THR A 36 15.98 22.05 -6.85
C THR A 36 16.76 20.78 -6.53
N VAL A 37 17.12 20.03 -7.58
CA VAL A 37 18.04 18.87 -7.47
C VAL A 37 19.34 19.27 -6.77
N LYS A 38 19.87 20.47 -7.07
CA LYS A 38 21.11 20.98 -6.50
C LYS A 38 21.00 21.16 -4.98
N GLN A 39 19.93 21.79 -4.51
CA GLN A 39 19.70 22.00 -3.07
C GLN A 39 19.62 20.68 -2.30
N ILE A 40 18.88 19.69 -2.83
CA ILE A 40 18.77 18.38 -2.17
C ILE A 40 20.09 17.60 -2.22
N ALA A 41 20.84 17.68 -3.33
CA ALA A 41 22.16 17.07 -3.45
C ALA A 41 23.16 17.65 -2.44
N GLU A 42 23.16 18.97 -2.26
CA GLU A 42 23.96 19.66 -1.25
C GLU A 42 23.53 19.28 0.18
N GLN A 43 22.22 19.24 0.45
CA GLN A 43 21.66 18.86 1.76
C GLN A 43 22.06 17.44 2.18
N TYR A 44 22.07 16.49 1.25
CA TYR A 44 22.42 15.09 1.54
C TYR A 44 23.88 14.73 1.28
N GLY A 45 24.69 15.65 0.75
CA GLY A 45 26.11 15.39 0.46
C GLY A 45 26.32 14.32 -0.62
N VAL A 46 25.43 14.24 -1.61
CA VAL A 46 25.46 13.24 -2.69
C VAL A 46 25.49 13.90 -4.06
N SER A 47 25.77 13.13 -5.11
CA SER A 47 25.74 13.65 -6.49
C SER A 47 24.30 13.89 -6.98
N ALA A 48 24.15 14.71 -8.02
CA ALA A 48 22.84 15.13 -8.55
C ALA A 48 22.03 14.00 -9.20
N THR A 49 22.68 12.98 -9.78
CA THR A 49 22.02 11.89 -10.51
C THR A 49 21.06 11.07 -9.64
N PRO A 50 21.50 10.44 -8.52
CA PRO A 50 20.60 9.65 -7.66
C PRO A 50 19.50 10.51 -7.03
N VAL A 51 19.77 11.80 -6.79
CA VAL A 51 18.77 12.77 -6.31
C VAL A 51 17.70 13.01 -7.37
N ARG A 52 18.09 13.31 -8.62
CA ARG A 52 17.15 13.52 -9.72
C ARG A 52 16.25 12.30 -9.90
N GLU A 53 16.81 11.10 -9.88
CA GLU A 53 16.03 9.86 -9.99
C GLU A 53 15.03 9.69 -8.84
N ALA A 54 15.45 9.95 -7.60
CA ALA A 54 14.57 9.89 -6.43
C ALA A 54 13.43 10.92 -6.52
N LEU A 55 13.72 12.14 -6.99
CA LEU A 55 12.72 13.19 -7.16
C LEU A 55 11.72 12.87 -8.27
N VAL A 56 12.18 12.29 -9.39
CA VAL A 56 11.30 11.79 -10.45
C VAL A 56 10.40 10.67 -9.92
N ASP A 57 10.91 9.76 -9.10
CA ASP A 57 10.09 8.71 -8.48
C ASP A 57 9.01 9.28 -7.57
N LEU A 58 9.37 10.22 -6.69
CA LEU A 58 8.41 10.85 -5.80
C LEU A 58 7.37 11.67 -6.58
N SER A 59 7.75 12.24 -7.73
CA SER A 59 6.80 12.90 -8.63
C SER A 59 5.87 11.91 -9.33
N ALA A 60 6.37 10.77 -9.80
CA ALA A 60 5.55 9.69 -10.35
C ALA A 60 4.61 9.06 -9.30
N GLN A 61 4.95 9.16 -8.02
CA GLN A 61 4.10 8.76 -6.89
C GLN A 61 3.06 9.83 -6.52
N GLY A 62 3.11 11.02 -7.13
CA GLY A 62 2.22 12.14 -6.83
C GLY A 62 2.51 12.81 -5.48
N LEU A 63 3.72 12.65 -4.94
CA LEU A 63 4.15 13.36 -3.73
C LEU A 63 4.75 14.73 -4.06
N LEU A 64 5.33 14.85 -5.26
CA LEU A 64 5.96 16.06 -5.78
C LEU A 64 5.40 16.45 -7.15
N ASP A 65 5.30 17.74 -7.39
CA ASP A 65 5.09 18.31 -8.72
C ASP A 65 6.45 18.60 -9.37
N SER A 66 6.61 18.26 -10.65
CA SER A 66 7.79 18.58 -11.44
C SER A 66 7.49 19.80 -12.33
N ASP A 67 8.31 20.84 -12.21
CA ASP A 67 8.28 22.02 -13.08
C ASP A 67 9.58 22.04 -13.90
N GLN A 68 9.46 21.94 -15.23
CA GLN A 68 10.58 21.82 -16.17
C GLN A 68 11.64 22.93 -16.00
N HIS A 69 11.29 24.09 -15.43
CA HIS A 69 12.22 25.22 -15.29
C HIS A 69 12.45 25.66 -13.84
N LYS A 70 11.67 25.16 -12.86
CA LYS A 70 11.77 25.57 -11.45
C LYS A 70 12.24 24.46 -10.51
N GLY A 71 12.32 23.22 -10.98
CA GLY A 71 12.71 22.07 -10.16
C GLY A 71 11.50 21.27 -9.70
N PHE A 72 11.38 21.05 -8.40
CA PHE A 72 10.31 20.26 -7.81
C PHE A 72 9.59 21.06 -6.72
N ARG A 73 8.33 20.72 -6.49
CA ARG A 73 7.53 21.29 -5.40
C ARG A 73 6.81 20.17 -4.65
N VAL A 74 6.72 20.27 -3.32
CA VAL A 74 5.87 19.34 -2.56
C VAL A 74 4.41 19.56 -2.98
N HIS A 75 3.72 18.48 -3.37
CA HIS A 75 2.34 18.57 -3.84
C HIS A 75 1.40 19.13 -2.74
N GLN A 76 0.47 19.98 -3.12
CA GLN A 76 -0.53 20.56 -2.23
C GLN A 76 -1.88 19.89 -2.45
N PHE A 77 -2.27 19.02 -1.51
CA PHE A 77 -3.55 18.34 -1.55
C PHE A 77 -4.67 19.22 -0.98
N THR A 78 -5.86 19.08 -1.54
CA THR A 78 -7.09 19.67 -1.05
C THR A 78 -7.84 18.71 -0.11
N VAL A 79 -8.85 19.23 0.61
CA VAL A 79 -9.75 18.37 1.40
C VAL A 79 -10.45 17.35 0.50
N GLY A 80 -10.83 17.74 -0.72
CA GLY A 80 -11.43 16.85 -1.72
C GLY A 80 -10.50 15.70 -2.12
N ASP A 81 -9.21 15.99 -2.31
CA ASP A 81 -8.20 14.95 -2.58
C ASP A 81 -8.08 13.98 -1.41
N TYR A 82 -8.04 14.49 -0.18
CA TYR A 82 -8.01 13.65 1.02
C TYR A 82 -9.22 12.71 1.12
N ARG A 83 -10.44 13.22 0.87
CA ARG A 83 -11.65 12.39 0.84
C ARG A 83 -11.53 11.30 -0.21
N GLY A 84 -11.12 11.65 -1.43
CA GLY A 84 -10.89 10.71 -2.51
C GLY A 84 -9.85 9.63 -2.13
N MET A 85 -8.77 9.97 -1.43
CA MET A 85 -7.80 9.01 -0.92
C MET A 85 -8.39 8.06 0.13
N VAL A 86 -9.20 8.58 1.05
CA VAL A 86 -9.88 7.77 2.09
C VAL A 86 -10.86 6.81 1.44
N GLU A 87 -11.69 7.27 0.52
CA GLU A 87 -12.68 6.47 -0.20
C GLU A 87 -12.03 5.40 -1.08
N ALA A 88 -11.03 5.76 -1.88
CA ALA A 88 -10.29 4.81 -2.71
C ALA A 88 -9.62 3.73 -1.83
N ARG A 89 -9.01 4.12 -0.71
CA ARG A 89 -8.42 3.17 0.24
C ARG A 89 -9.47 2.26 0.88
N ALA A 90 -10.63 2.80 1.25
CA ALA A 90 -11.72 2.02 1.84
C ALA A 90 -12.14 0.89 0.90
N LEU A 91 -12.43 1.21 -0.37
CA LEU A 91 -12.84 0.23 -1.38
C LEU A 91 -11.80 -0.88 -1.58
N VAL A 92 -10.52 -0.51 -1.68
CA VAL A 92 -9.44 -1.48 -1.94
C VAL A 92 -9.15 -2.33 -0.70
N VAL A 93 -9.05 -1.73 0.48
CA VAL A 93 -8.77 -2.45 1.73
C VAL A 93 -9.91 -3.40 2.07
N ASP A 94 -11.16 -2.99 1.88
CA ASP A 94 -12.34 -3.82 2.09
C ASP A 94 -12.31 -5.05 1.18
N GLY A 95 -12.06 -4.84 -0.13
CA GLY A 95 -11.93 -5.92 -1.10
C GLY A 95 -10.72 -6.83 -0.87
N VAL A 96 -9.67 -6.37 -0.20
CA VAL A 96 -8.51 -7.20 0.19
C VAL A 96 -8.82 -8.02 1.43
N LEU A 97 -9.39 -7.40 2.47
CA LEU A 97 -9.55 -8.00 3.80
C LEU A 97 -10.86 -8.79 3.97
N ARG A 98 -11.92 -8.51 3.20
CA ARG A 98 -13.16 -9.29 3.20
C ARG A 98 -13.13 -10.48 2.24
N ARG A 99 -12.02 -10.73 1.54
CA ARG A 99 -11.89 -11.89 0.66
C ARG A 99 -12.04 -13.19 1.45
N ASP A 100 -13.01 -14.00 1.02
CA ASP A 100 -13.14 -15.38 1.46
C ASP A 100 -11.85 -16.15 1.10
N PRO A 101 -11.15 -16.78 2.07
CA PRO A 101 -9.96 -17.60 1.81
C PRO A 101 -10.16 -18.70 0.77
N ARG A 102 -11.41 -19.09 0.45
CA ARG A 102 -11.72 -20.02 -0.64
C ARG A 102 -11.24 -19.55 -2.02
N HIS A 103 -11.08 -18.24 -2.24
CA HIS A 103 -10.53 -17.69 -3.49
C HIS A 103 -8.99 -17.60 -3.51
N ALA A 104 -8.32 -17.75 -2.35
CA ALA A 104 -6.86 -17.79 -2.26
C ALA A 104 -6.30 -19.18 -2.64
N ALA A 105 -7.05 -20.25 -2.42
CA ALA A 105 -6.66 -21.62 -2.76
C ALA A 105 -6.43 -21.85 -4.27
N HIS A 106 -7.05 -21.04 -5.13
CA HIS A 106 -6.88 -21.16 -6.59
C HIS A 106 -5.54 -20.61 -7.12
N ARG A 107 -4.70 -19.99 -6.29
CA ARG A 107 -3.41 -19.38 -6.73
C ARG A 107 -2.15 -19.91 -6.03
N GLY A 108 -2.28 -20.80 -5.04
CA GLY A 108 -1.13 -21.42 -4.35
C GLY A 108 -0.46 -22.58 -5.11
N GLY A 109 -1.08 -23.10 -6.17
CA GLY A 109 -0.59 -24.30 -6.89
C GLY A 109 0.45 -24.06 -8.00
N ALA A 110 0.70 -22.81 -8.41
CA ALA A 110 1.48 -22.55 -9.63
C ALA A 110 2.94 -22.07 -9.39
N ARG A 111 3.46 -22.12 -8.16
CA ARG A 111 4.84 -21.68 -7.87
C ARG A 111 5.77 -22.73 -7.26
N ALA A 112 5.34 -24.01 -7.21
CA ALA A 112 6.16 -25.10 -6.65
C ALA A 112 6.65 -26.13 -7.70
N ALA A 113 6.55 -25.86 -9.01
CA ALA A 113 6.89 -26.83 -10.05
C ALA A 113 7.76 -26.29 -11.20
N THR A 114 8.79 -25.48 -10.92
CA THR A 114 9.85 -25.18 -11.91
C THR A 114 11.26 -25.07 -11.32
N ALA A 115 11.53 -25.72 -10.18
CA ALA A 115 12.88 -25.84 -9.64
C ALA A 115 13.25 -27.32 -9.51
N GLY A 116 13.67 -27.94 -10.61
CA GLY A 116 14.14 -29.32 -10.61
C GLY A 116 14.24 -29.97 -11.98
N ALA A 117 15.07 -29.42 -12.88
CA ALA A 117 15.80 -30.19 -13.89
C ALA A 117 16.67 -29.24 -14.74
N ALA A 118 17.92 -29.05 -14.33
CA ALA A 118 18.98 -28.60 -15.23
C ALA A 118 20.18 -29.51 -15.02
N THR A 119 20.63 -30.16 -16.10
CA THR A 119 21.98 -30.66 -16.48
C THR A 119 21.77 -31.88 -17.40
N ALA A 120 22.41 -32.07 -18.55
CA ALA A 120 23.44 -31.36 -19.30
C ALA A 120 23.57 -32.04 -20.68
N ALA A 121 23.94 -31.30 -21.74
CA ALA A 121 24.95 -31.67 -22.76
C ALA A 121 24.87 -30.75 -24.00
N ALA A 122 26.00 -30.12 -24.33
CA ALA A 122 26.31 -29.44 -25.60
C ALA A 122 26.42 -30.48 -26.76
N THR A 123 26.39 -30.20 -28.07
CA THR A 123 26.93 -29.10 -28.94
C THR A 123 26.27 -29.25 -30.37
N PRO A 124 26.63 -28.52 -31.47
CA PRO A 124 25.70 -27.78 -32.35
C PRO A 124 25.69 -28.30 -33.83
N PRO A 125 25.52 -27.46 -34.88
CA PRO A 125 24.29 -26.87 -35.41
C PRO A 125 23.98 -27.34 -36.85
N GLY A 126 22.74 -27.18 -37.33
CA GLY A 126 22.46 -27.34 -38.76
C GLY A 126 21.00 -27.17 -39.16
N ALA A 127 20.80 -26.34 -40.19
CA ALA A 127 19.65 -26.28 -41.11
C ALA A 127 18.36 -25.55 -40.66
N VAL A 128 18.25 -24.30 -41.15
CA VAL A 128 17.03 -23.66 -41.71
C VAL A 128 16.61 -24.51 -42.94
N PRO A 129 15.34 -24.64 -43.41
CA PRO A 129 14.24 -23.65 -43.45
C PRO A 129 12.85 -24.28 -43.15
N ALA A 130 11.64 -23.78 -43.42
CA ALA A 130 11.06 -22.66 -44.15
C ALA A 130 9.61 -22.48 -43.64
N THR A 131 9.05 -21.28 -43.79
CA THR A 131 7.60 -21.01 -43.77
C THR A 131 6.89 -21.70 -44.96
N PRO A 132 5.62 -22.10 -44.83
CA PRO A 132 4.54 -21.39 -45.54
C PRO A 132 3.30 -21.20 -44.64
N ALA A 133 2.64 -20.04 -44.63
CA ALA A 133 1.66 -19.53 -45.60
C ALA A 133 0.26 -20.16 -45.48
N ALA A 134 -0.74 -19.29 -45.59
CA ALA A 134 -2.12 -19.47 -45.20
C ALA A 134 -2.98 -20.27 -46.19
N ALA A 135 -3.98 -20.97 -45.64
CA ALA A 135 -5.30 -21.29 -46.20
C ALA A 135 -6.08 -21.93 -45.03
N GLY A 136 -7.34 -21.61 -44.72
CA GLY A 136 -8.45 -21.33 -45.61
C GLY A 136 -9.41 -22.53 -45.58
N ALA A 137 -10.62 -22.31 -45.07
CA ALA A 137 -11.83 -23.16 -45.12
C ALA A 137 -12.03 -24.26 -44.06
N GLY A 138 -13.07 -24.04 -43.24
CA GLY A 138 -14.25 -24.91 -43.11
C GLY A 138 -14.09 -26.27 -42.44
N THR A 139 -14.95 -26.54 -41.44
CA THR A 139 -15.74 -27.78 -41.28
C THR A 139 -16.15 -27.94 -39.81
N THR A 140 -17.44 -27.70 -39.59
CA THR A 140 -18.36 -28.54 -38.80
C THR A 140 -18.08 -28.77 -37.31
N VAL A 141 -18.93 -28.14 -36.50
CA VAL A 141 -19.19 -28.48 -35.09
C VAL A 141 -19.98 -29.79 -35.02
N PRO A 142 -19.58 -30.76 -34.18
CA PRO A 142 -20.51 -31.69 -33.59
C PRO A 142 -20.72 -31.37 -32.10
N ALA A 143 -21.99 -31.28 -31.71
CA ALA A 143 -22.40 -31.32 -30.31
C ALA A 143 -22.10 -32.70 -29.70
N PRO A 144 -21.78 -32.77 -28.40
CA PRO A 144 -22.06 -33.96 -27.62
C PRO A 144 -23.30 -33.72 -26.74
N SER A 145 -24.40 -34.38 -27.13
CA SER A 145 -25.45 -34.79 -26.21
C SER A 145 -24.89 -35.90 -25.32
N GLY A 146 -25.01 -35.74 -24.00
CA GLY A 146 -24.51 -36.72 -23.04
C GLY A 146 -24.88 -36.35 -21.61
N THR A 147 -26.15 -36.59 -21.28
CA THR A 147 -26.67 -36.61 -19.91
C THR A 147 -25.97 -37.70 -19.08
N ALA A 148 -25.29 -37.30 -18.00
CA ALA A 148 -25.02 -38.16 -16.86
C ALA A 148 -25.11 -37.32 -15.58
N ALA A 149 -26.25 -37.40 -14.91
CA ALA A 149 -26.44 -36.88 -13.56
C ALA A 149 -25.59 -37.72 -12.60
N ALA A 150 -24.42 -37.19 -12.22
CA ALA A 150 -23.67 -37.66 -11.08
C ALA A 150 -24.12 -36.84 -9.85
N SER A 151 -24.89 -37.49 -8.97
CA SER A 151 -25.24 -36.95 -7.66
C SER A 151 -23.99 -36.53 -6.90
N ALA A 152 -23.86 -35.23 -6.62
CA ALA A 152 -22.85 -34.72 -5.72
C ALA A 152 -23.10 -35.25 -4.31
N PRO A 153 -22.09 -35.78 -3.59
CA PRO A 153 -22.26 -36.15 -2.20
C PRO A 153 -22.47 -34.89 -1.35
N ALA A 154 -23.42 -34.95 -0.42
CA ALA A 154 -23.68 -33.88 0.54
C ALA A 154 -22.41 -33.52 1.32
N PRO A 155 -22.10 -32.23 1.56
CA PRO A 155 -20.92 -31.85 2.32
C PRO A 155 -21.09 -32.26 3.79
N SER A 156 -20.18 -33.09 4.29
CA SER A 156 -20.08 -33.48 5.70
C SER A 156 -19.92 -32.25 6.62
N PRO A 157 -20.48 -32.28 7.85
CA PRO A 157 -20.35 -31.18 8.80
C PRO A 157 -18.96 -31.22 9.43
N GLY A 158 -18.03 -30.50 8.82
CA GLY A 158 -16.65 -30.31 9.28
C GLY A 158 -16.16 -28.90 9.04
N ALA A 159 -17.03 -27.90 9.18
CA ALA A 159 -16.68 -26.48 9.08
C ALA A 159 -16.05 -25.98 10.38
N ALA A 160 -14.84 -26.44 10.69
CA ALA A 160 -13.95 -25.74 11.60
C ALA A 160 -13.12 -24.76 10.77
N THR A 161 -13.67 -23.55 10.63
CA THR A 161 -13.12 -22.36 9.96
C THR A 161 -11.70 -22.09 10.45
N ARG A 162 -10.69 -22.44 9.64
CA ARG A 162 -9.28 -22.20 9.97
C ARG A 162 -8.97 -20.72 9.86
N SER A 163 -8.29 -20.20 10.88
CA SER A 163 -7.68 -18.87 10.94
C SER A 163 -6.96 -18.50 9.62
N CYS A 164 -7.20 -17.27 9.14
CA CYS A 164 -6.72 -16.80 7.84
C CYS A 164 -5.23 -16.38 7.80
N LEU A 165 -4.53 -16.26 8.93
CA LEU A 165 -3.09 -15.97 8.97
C LEU A 165 -2.45 -16.60 10.22
N PRO A 166 -1.27 -17.24 10.12
CA PRO A 166 -0.59 -17.81 11.29
C PRO A 166 -0.18 -16.69 12.26
N ALA A 167 -0.40 -16.92 13.56
CA ALA A 167 -0.18 -15.92 14.62
C ALA A 167 1.25 -15.35 14.62
N GLU A 168 2.24 -16.15 14.26
CA GLU A 168 3.65 -15.74 14.16
C GLU A 168 3.86 -14.64 13.10
N ALA A 169 3.15 -14.70 11.97
CA ALA A 169 3.24 -13.69 10.91
C ALA A 169 2.64 -12.34 11.34
N LEU A 170 1.69 -12.34 12.27
CA LEU A 170 1.06 -11.12 12.79
C LEU A 170 1.84 -10.47 13.95
N GLY A 171 2.84 -11.12 14.52
CA GLY A 171 3.60 -10.60 15.66
C GLY A 171 4.19 -9.19 15.44
N PRO A 172 4.90 -8.94 14.32
CA PRO A 172 5.38 -7.61 13.97
C PRO A 172 4.25 -6.57 13.78
N VAL A 173 3.18 -6.95 13.07
CA VAL A 173 2.00 -6.09 12.84
C VAL A 173 1.36 -5.68 14.18
N ARG A 174 1.20 -6.62 15.11
CA ARG A 174 0.64 -6.38 16.44
C ARG A 174 1.46 -5.36 17.24
N ARG A 175 2.79 -5.51 17.26
CA ARG A 175 3.67 -4.53 17.94
C ARG A 175 3.53 -3.11 17.37
N ARG A 176 3.34 -2.99 16.05
CA ARG A 176 3.12 -1.68 15.40
C ARG A 176 1.73 -1.12 15.69
N ALA A 177 0.70 -1.97 15.73
CA ALA A 177 -0.64 -1.59 16.11
C ALA A 177 -0.70 -1.03 17.54
N GLU A 178 -0.10 -1.73 18.49
CA GLU A 178 -0.03 -1.28 19.89
C GLU A 178 0.72 0.05 20.03
N ALA A 179 1.83 0.22 19.31
CA ALA A 179 2.59 1.47 19.34
C ALA A 179 1.80 2.64 18.72
N ALA A 180 1.13 2.43 17.60
CA ALA A 180 0.25 3.43 16.98
C ALA A 180 -0.90 3.80 17.92
N ALA A 181 -1.59 2.82 18.48
CA ALA A 181 -2.73 3.04 19.37
C ALA A 181 -2.31 3.77 20.66
N ARG A 182 -1.16 3.44 21.25
CA ARG A 182 -0.60 4.18 22.39
C ARG A 182 -0.29 5.64 22.04
N ALA A 183 0.38 5.88 20.90
CA ALA A 183 0.71 7.24 20.46
C ALA A 183 -0.55 8.08 20.18
N ALA A 184 -1.56 7.49 19.54
CA ALA A 184 -2.85 8.15 19.32
C ALA A 184 -3.52 8.56 20.63
N ARG A 185 -3.60 7.63 21.61
CA ARG A 185 -4.17 7.92 22.94
C ARG A 185 -3.38 8.97 23.72
N ALA A 186 -2.07 9.04 23.52
CA ALA A 186 -1.20 10.03 24.14
C ALA A 186 -1.23 11.40 23.45
N GLY A 187 -1.80 11.50 22.23
CA GLY A 187 -1.74 12.73 21.43
C GLY A 187 -0.41 12.95 20.69
N ASP A 188 0.47 11.94 20.67
CA ASP A 188 1.81 12.04 20.08
C ASP A 188 1.76 11.86 18.56
N LEU A 189 1.42 12.94 17.84
CA LEU A 189 1.21 12.94 16.39
C LEU A 189 2.41 12.39 15.60
N ASP A 190 3.63 12.86 15.90
CA ASP A 190 4.83 12.46 15.15
C ASP A 190 5.14 10.96 15.30
N ILE A 191 4.90 10.42 16.50
CA ILE A 191 5.06 8.99 16.78
C ILE A 191 3.96 8.20 16.06
N LEU A 192 2.72 8.68 16.12
CA LEU A 192 1.58 8.04 15.47
C LEU A 192 1.77 7.91 13.97
N ILE A 193 2.16 8.99 13.26
CA ILE A 193 2.36 8.97 11.79
C ILE A 193 3.32 7.85 11.40
N GLY A 194 4.48 7.79 12.08
CA GLY A 194 5.50 6.78 11.82
C GLY A 194 5.00 5.35 12.05
N TYR A 195 4.26 5.10 13.13
CA TYR A 195 3.74 3.78 13.44
C TYR A 195 2.52 3.40 12.59
N ASP A 196 1.64 4.34 12.23
CA ASP A 196 0.49 4.11 11.34
C ASP A 196 0.96 3.69 9.94
N VAL A 197 1.86 4.48 9.32
CA VAL A 197 2.39 4.16 7.99
C VAL A 197 3.06 2.78 7.97
N ARG A 198 3.84 2.46 9.00
CA ARG A 198 4.51 1.15 9.12
C ARG A 198 3.53 0.01 9.38
N PHE A 199 2.55 0.21 10.25
CA PHE A 199 1.52 -0.78 10.55
C PHE A 199 0.78 -1.20 9.28
N TRP A 200 0.28 -0.24 8.50
CA TRP A 200 -0.47 -0.54 7.29
C TRP A 200 0.39 -1.12 6.17
N ARG A 201 1.65 -0.70 6.05
CA ARG A 201 2.60 -1.30 5.10
C ARG A 201 2.85 -2.77 5.42
N GLU A 202 3.02 -3.08 6.71
CA GLU A 202 3.31 -4.43 7.18
C GLU A 202 2.08 -5.34 7.06
N LEU A 203 0.90 -4.86 7.48
CA LEU A 203 -0.36 -5.57 7.28
C LEU A 203 -0.62 -5.82 5.79
N GLY A 204 -0.49 -4.78 4.95
CA GLY A 204 -0.68 -4.87 3.51
C GLY A 204 0.25 -5.88 2.83
N GLY A 205 1.50 -5.98 3.29
CA GLY A 205 2.45 -6.98 2.79
C GLY A 205 2.06 -8.43 3.10
N LEU A 206 1.22 -8.66 4.11
CA LEU A 206 0.70 -9.99 4.46
C LEU A 206 -0.57 -10.34 3.69
N VAL A 207 -1.47 -9.36 3.48
CA VAL A 207 -2.82 -9.62 2.96
C VAL A 207 -3.01 -9.27 1.48
N ALA A 208 -2.15 -8.41 0.92
CA ALA A 208 -2.27 -7.91 -0.44
C ALA A 208 -1.10 -8.36 -1.32
N ASN A 209 -1.27 -8.28 -2.64
CA ASN A 209 -0.13 -8.33 -3.55
C ASN A 209 0.66 -7.00 -3.50
N HIS A 210 1.91 -7.02 -3.98
CA HIS A 210 2.80 -5.86 -3.89
C HIS A 210 2.26 -4.62 -4.60
N TYR A 211 1.62 -4.76 -5.76
CA TYR A 211 1.04 -3.61 -6.48
C TYR A 211 -0.04 -2.90 -5.66
N ILE A 212 -0.92 -3.68 -5.00
CA ILE A 212 -1.96 -3.12 -4.13
C ILE A 212 -1.33 -2.54 -2.86
N ALA A 213 -0.38 -3.24 -2.24
CA ALA A 213 0.30 -2.75 -1.04
C ALA A 213 1.02 -1.41 -1.30
N ASP A 214 1.72 -1.29 -2.43
CA ASP A 214 2.43 -0.06 -2.83
C ASP A 214 1.44 1.07 -3.16
N PHE A 215 0.33 0.77 -3.83
CA PHE A 215 -0.73 1.74 -4.07
C PHE A 215 -1.33 2.28 -2.76
N LEU A 216 -1.70 1.37 -1.84
CA LEU A 216 -2.26 1.74 -0.53
C LEU A 216 -1.26 2.53 0.33
N HIS A 217 0.02 2.17 0.27
CA HIS A 217 1.08 2.89 0.96
C HIS A 217 1.21 4.33 0.44
N ARG A 218 1.19 4.53 -0.89
CA ARG A 218 1.23 5.86 -1.50
C ARG A 218 0.05 6.73 -1.06
N LEU A 219 -1.18 6.23 -1.18
CA LEU A 219 -2.37 6.97 -0.75
C LEU A 219 -2.31 7.35 0.74
N ARG A 220 -1.77 6.47 1.59
CA ARG A 220 -1.64 6.73 3.03
C ARG A 220 -0.61 7.83 3.32
N VAL A 221 0.53 7.80 2.64
CA VAL A 221 1.54 8.85 2.76
C VAL A 221 0.94 10.18 2.34
N GLN A 222 0.29 10.24 1.17
CA GLN A 222 -0.35 11.48 0.67
C GLN A 222 -1.43 11.99 1.64
N ALA A 223 -2.26 11.10 2.20
CA ALA A 223 -3.26 11.46 3.18
C ALA A 223 -2.64 12.07 4.46
N TRP A 224 -1.49 11.55 4.91
CA TRP A 224 -0.76 12.15 6.02
C TRP A 224 -0.10 13.48 5.64
N VAL A 225 0.48 13.62 4.44
CA VAL A 225 1.03 14.90 3.96
C VAL A 225 -0.02 15.99 3.96
N PHE A 226 -1.25 15.66 3.54
CA PHE A 226 -2.40 16.56 3.70
C PHE A 226 -2.70 16.83 5.19
N ALA A 227 -2.78 15.79 6.02
CA ALA A 227 -3.29 15.93 7.38
C ALA A 227 -2.36 16.62 8.37
N VAL A 228 -1.05 16.45 8.25
CA VAL A 228 -0.08 16.94 9.25
C VAL A 228 -0.17 18.45 9.49
N PRO A 229 -0.18 19.33 8.46
CA PRO A 229 -0.29 20.77 8.68
C PRO A 229 -1.57 21.17 9.43
N HIS A 230 -2.70 20.53 9.10
CA HIS A 230 -3.99 20.81 9.74
C HIS A 230 -4.04 20.31 11.18
N LEU A 231 -3.57 19.09 11.44
CA LEU A 231 -3.54 18.52 12.78
C LEU A 231 -2.58 19.28 13.71
N ARG A 232 -1.43 19.74 13.21
CA ARG A 232 -0.50 20.55 14.02
C ARG A 232 -1.02 21.94 14.34
N ALA A 233 -1.89 22.50 13.49
CA ALA A 233 -2.53 23.78 13.74
C ALA A 233 -3.76 23.68 14.66
N ASP A 234 -4.31 22.47 14.85
CA ASP A 234 -5.45 22.23 15.71
C ASP A 234 -5.04 22.32 17.21
N PRO A 235 -5.78 23.04 18.07
CA PRO A 235 -5.53 23.09 19.51
C PRO A 235 -5.67 21.74 20.23
N ARG A 236 -6.42 20.79 19.67
CA ARG A 236 -6.71 19.47 20.25
C ARG A 236 -6.56 18.37 19.20
N PRO A 237 -5.33 18.12 18.70
CA PRO A 237 -5.12 17.11 17.66
C PRO A 237 -5.54 15.70 18.10
N GLY A 238 -5.45 15.41 19.40
CA GLY A 238 -5.83 14.13 20.01
C GLY A 238 -7.26 13.69 19.71
N ASP A 239 -8.20 14.63 19.57
CA ASP A 239 -9.61 14.32 19.27
C ASP A 239 -9.78 13.69 17.87
N TRP A 240 -8.78 13.86 17.00
CA TRP A 240 -8.76 13.40 15.63
C TRP A 240 -7.80 12.23 15.38
N LEU A 241 -7.11 11.72 16.41
CA LEU A 241 -6.18 10.61 16.27
C LEU A 241 -6.90 9.27 16.48
N TRP A 242 -6.99 8.46 15.44
CA TRP A 242 -7.61 7.14 15.53
C TRP A 242 -6.71 6.13 16.25
N SER A 243 -7.27 5.37 17.20
CA SER A 243 -6.53 4.44 18.06
C SER A 243 -6.95 2.96 17.94
N GLY A 244 -7.78 2.61 16.95
CA GLY A 244 -8.37 1.26 16.82
C GLY A 244 -7.47 0.20 16.16
N HIS A 245 -6.15 0.46 16.02
CA HIS A 245 -5.23 -0.46 15.32
C HIS A 245 -5.22 -1.86 15.94
N GLU A 246 -5.24 -1.96 17.26
CA GLU A 246 -5.22 -3.22 18.01
C GLU A 246 -6.47 -4.07 17.71
N GLU A 247 -7.65 -3.44 17.69
CA GLU A 247 -8.92 -4.09 17.37
C GLU A 247 -8.95 -4.67 15.97
N LEU A 248 -8.34 -3.96 15.01
CA LEU A 248 -8.22 -4.44 13.63
C LEU A 248 -7.34 -5.70 13.55
N VAL A 249 -6.20 -5.70 14.25
CA VAL A 249 -5.30 -6.87 14.28
C VAL A 249 -6.01 -8.07 14.90
N ASP A 250 -6.74 -7.88 15.99
CA ASP A 250 -7.48 -8.95 16.64
C ASP A 250 -8.63 -9.48 15.76
N ALA A 251 -9.33 -8.60 15.04
CA ALA A 251 -10.36 -8.99 14.09
C ALA A 251 -9.78 -9.81 12.91
N VAL A 252 -8.61 -9.41 12.39
CA VAL A 252 -7.89 -10.15 11.33
C VAL A 252 -7.38 -11.50 11.85
N ALA A 253 -6.81 -11.54 13.05
CA ALA A 253 -6.28 -12.76 13.66
C ALA A 253 -7.35 -13.81 13.93
N THR A 254 -8.55 -13.37 14.31
CA THR A 254 -9.72 -14.24 14.56
C THR A 254 -10.45 -14.66 13.28
N GLY A 255 -10.12 -14.06 12.13
CA GLY A 255 -10.76 -14.37 10.85
C GLY A 255 -12.25 -14.01 10.84
N ALA A 256 -12.66 -12.97 11.56
CA ALA A 256 -14.06 -12.54 11.68
C ALA A 256 -14.35 -11.40 10.67
N PRO A 257 -14.82 -11.68 9.45
CA PRO A 257 -14.93 -10.67 8.38
C PRO A 257 -15.89 -9.53 8.73
N ALA A 258 -16.98 -9.82 9.45
CA ALA A 258 -17.91 -8.80 9.93
C ALA A 258 -17.24 -7.84 10.93
N ARG A 259 -16.37 -8.36 11.80
CA ARG A 259 -15.65 -7.55 12.80
C ARG A 259 -14.55 -6.73 12.13
N VAL A 260 -13.84 -7.29 11.16
CA VAL A 260 -12.87 -6.55 10.33
C VAL A 260 -13.57 -5.40 9.60
N GLY A 261 -14.70 -5.68 8.96
CA GLY A 261 -15.51 -4.67 8.28
C GLY A 261 -15.92 -3.53 9.21
N ALA A 262 -16.48 -3.84 10.38
CA ALA A 262 -16.89 -2.84 11.35
C ALA A 262 -15.74 -1.91 11.81
N VAL A 263 -14.54 -2.47 12.06
CA VAL A 263 -13.37 -1.67 12.47
C VAL A 263 -12.88 -0.78 11.31
N LEU A 264 -12.87 -1.30 10.07
CA LEU A 264 -12.50 -0.51 8.89
C LEU A 264 -13.51 0.61 8.62
N ASP A 265 -14.80 0.33 8.76
CA ASP A 265 -15.88 1.32 8.60
C ASP A 265 -15.74 2.43 9.66
N ALA A 266 -15.44 2.07 10.91
CA ALA A 266 -15.16 3.03 11.98
C ALA A 266 -13.91 3.88 11.69
N TYR A 267 -12.83 3.28 11.20
CA TYR A 267 -11.61 3.97 10.79
C TYR A 267 -11.87 4.99 9.66
N ASN A 268 -12.57 4.58 8.61
CA ASN A 268 -12.87 5.44 7.47
C ASN A 268 -13.85 6.56 7.86
N ALA A 269 -14.89 6.25 8.64
CA ALA A 269 -15.83 7.23 9.14
C ALA A 269 -15.13 8.27 10.05
N HIS A 270 -14.16 7.86 10.85
CA HIS A 270 -13.34 8.77 11.65
C HIS A 270 -12.58 9.78 10.78
N ALA A 271 -11.89 9.31 9.74
CA ALA A 271 -11.17 10.16 8.80
C ALA A 271 -12.11 11.13 8.05
N LEU A 272 -13.28 10.66 7.60
CA LEU A 272 -14.24 11.50 6.88
C LEU A 272 -14.91 12.55 7.78
N ARG A 273 -15.23 12.22 9.05
CA ARG A 273 -15.75 13.21 10.01
C ARG A 273 -14.75 14.35 10.25
N TRP A 274 -13.46 14.03 10.26
CA TRP A 274 -12.41 15.04 10.36
C TRP A 274 -12.34 15.91 9.10
N ALA A 275 -12.46 15.32 7.90
CA ALA A 275 -12.57 16.10 6.66
C ALA A 275 -13.78 17.06 6.66
N ASP A 276 -14.96 16.59 7.12
CA ASP A 276 -16.15 17.42 7.29
C ASP A 276 -15.94 18.55 8.31
N HIS A 277 -15.09 18.33 9.31
CA HIS A 277 -14.71 19.39 10.25
C HIS A 277 -13.87 20.48 9.57
N LEU A 278 -12.87 20.10 8.77
CA LEU A 278 -12.03 21.07 8.04
C LEU A 278 -12.82 21.95 7.08
N GLU A 279 -13.81 21.40 6.37
CA GLU A 279 -14.67 22.16 5.46
C GLU A 279 -15.54 23.20 6.17
N ARG A 280 -15.82 23.00 7.46
CA ARG A 280 -16.59 23.93 8.29
C ARG A 280 -15.73 25.02 8.92
N LEU A 281 -14.39 24.89 8.89
CA LEU A 281 -13.50 25.92 9.39
C LEU A 281 -13.53 27.14 8.45
N PRO A 282 -13.52 28.36 8.99
CA PRO A 282 -13.40 29.55 8.16
C PRO A 282 -12.10 29.51 7.36
N ALA A 283 -12.15 29.94 6.10
CA ALA A 283 -10.98 29.96 5.22
C ALA A 283 -9.79 30.68 5.91
N PRO A 284 -8.56 30.17 5.79
CA PRO A 284 -7.40 30.82 6.36
C PRO A 284 -7.31 32.25 5.83
N ARG A 285 -7.12 33.22 6.74
CA ARG A 285 -6.89 34.61 6.34
C ARG A 285 -5.64 34.66 5.44
N PRO A 286 -5.70 35.35 4.29
CA PRO A 286 -4.52 35.46 3.42
C PRO A 286 -3.36 36.06 4.22
N ALA A 287 -2.18 35.48 4.08
CA ALA A 287 -0.97 36.01 4.68
C ALA A 287 -0.73 37.44 4.17
N PRO A 288 -0.30 38.39 5.02
CA PRO A 288 0.04 39.73 4.55
C PRO A 288 1.16 39.62 3.50
N PRO A 289 1.15 40.46 2.45
CA PRO A 289 2.24 40.49 1.49
C PRO A 289 3.55 40.84 2.21
N ALA A 290 4.60 40.07 1.90
CA ALA A 290 5.95 40.25 2.40
C ALA A 290 6.60 41.55 1.90
#